data_AF-A0A2A5DD82-F1
#
_entry.id   AF-A0A2A5DD82-F1
#
_cell.length_a   1.000
_cell.length_b   1.000
_cell.length_c   1.000
_cell.angle_alpha   90.00
_cell.angle_beta   90.00
_cell.angle_gamma   90.00
#
_symmetry.space_group_name_H-M   'P 1'
#
loop_
_entity.id
_entity.type
_entity.pdbx_description
1 polymer ?
#
loop_
_entity_poly.entity_id
_entity_poly.type
_entity_poly.pdbx_seq_one_letter_code
_entity_poly.pdbx_strand_id
1 'polypeptide(L)'
;MPTVGEYLPTLKPGFLHGDPRPWIPGAFELNEAQGAAPPMPWTTGCDLLIAPYPAPGKECESLLRILDDLSADFPVALYERDIPVWPNLLLKSGNEETALEFESAAEGLRGYRSAFRHVGRGGAEAFLLQPAARLAHLLRGLWRAEFRPDRSDALQYRHHLATALDYQRSLDAMSLPQDQGLMTPVERIAVVMPHFDDDVIQCGAAIAEATKAGCEVRMIWLTDGRKGISSVSEEESASIRHKEAVRAMEILGVTDLHFLDAPETALVKNGEWTPRLHQLLDDFQPNRVHTVWWADNNLDHFEANRVLQAAWPKSLSHTEIAASGLWQPLPLTGGVEMNDDQRALKDEAIRAYASQITEVDYLRVDRGLSRWYARDCSAHWAEAFWRLPSEDYWEAFRQSGAPKRWFL
;
A
#
# COMPACT_ATOMS: atom_id res chain seq x y z
N MET A 1 11.92 8.05 5.14
CA MET A 1 11.81 8.40 3.70
C MET A 1 12.95 7.72 2.95
N PRO A 2 12.69 7.10 1.79
CA PRO A 2 13.75 6.57 0.95
C PRO A 2 14.63 7.70 0.40
N THR A 3 15.88 7.37 0.10
CA THR A 3 16.80 8.27 -0.61
C THR A 3 16.40 8.33 -2.08
N VAL A 4 16.45 9.51 -2.68
CA VAL A 4 16.27 9.69 -4.12
C VAL A 4 17.66 9.63 -4.76
N GLY A 5 17.88 8.67 -5.65
CA GLY A 5 19.14 8.48 -6.37
C GLY A 5 18.99 8.78 -7.86
N GLU A 6 20.15 8.96 -8.52
CA GLU A 6 20.24 9.19 -9.96
C GLU A 6 20.52 7.91 -10.75
N TYR A 7 21.16 6.91 -10.14
CA TYR A 7 21.51 5.62 -10.75
C TYR A 7 21.80 4.57 -9.67
N LEU A 8 21.81 3.29 -10.05
CA LEU A 8 22.32 2.21 -9.19
C LEU A 8 23.85 2.22 -9.16
N PRO A 9 24.50 1.86 -8.04
CA PRO A 9 25.96 1.86 -7.93
C PRO A 9 26.60 0.63 -8.60
N THR A 10 26.56 0.57 -9.94
CA THR A 10 26.99 -0.60 -10.73
C THR A 10 27.55 -0.19 -12.08
N LEU A 11 28.59 -0.89 -12.53
CA LEU A 11 29.09 -0.87 -13.90
C LEU A 11 28.79 -2.18 -14.65
N LYS A 12 28.49 -3.27 -13.92
CA LYS A 12 28.17 -4.59 -14.49
C LYS A 12 26.97 -5.22 -13.77
N PRO A 13 25.75 -4.70 -14.00
CA PRO A 13 24.55 -5.18 -13.32
C PRO A 13 24.22 -6.62 -13.72
N GLY A 14 24.04 -7.49 -12.73
CA GLY A 14 23.61 -8.87 -12.93
C GLY A 14 22.18 -9.10 -12.46
N PHE A 15 21.32 -9.72 -13.26
CA PHE A 15 19.94 -10.03 -12.87
C PHE A 15 19.72 -11.52 -12.59
N LEU A 16 18.96 -11.82 -11.54
CA LEU A 16 18.77 -13.21 -11.09
C LEU A 16 17.64 -13.96 -11.82
N HIS A 17 16.51 -13.30 -12.03
CA HIS A 17 15.27 -13.95 -12.47
C HIS A 17 14.58 -13.14 -13.56
N GLY A 18 14.48 -13.72 -14.76
CA GLY A 18 13.85 -13.08 -15.91
C GLY A 18 14.58 -11.81 -16.36
N ASP A 19 14.13 -11.22 -17.46
CA ASP A 19 14.60 -9.89 -17.86
C ASP A 19 13.93 -8.84 -16.95
N PRO A 20 14.70 -8.00 -16.22
CA PRO A 20 14.13 -6.99 -15.34
C PRO A 20 13.61 -5.73 -16.07
N ARG A 21 13.98 -5.52 -17.34
CA ARG A 21 13.64 -4.30 -18.10
C ARG A 21 12.15 -3.98 -18.19
N PRO A 22 11.21 -4.94 -18.28
CA PRO A 22 9.78 -4.64 -18.26
C PRO A 22 9.30 -3.97 -16.97
N TRP A 23 10.03 -4.13 -15.86
CA TRP A 23 9.62 -3.66 -14.53
C TRP A 23 10.35 -2.40 -14.07
N ILE A 24 11.64 -2.32 -14.42
CA ILE A 24 12.54 -1.22 -14.02
C ILE A 24 13.34 -0.67 -15.22
N PRO A 25 12.68 -0.24 -16.30
CA PRO A 25 13.37 0.21 -17.51
C PRO A 25 14.23 1.45 -17.26
N GLY A 26 13.75 2.37 -16.44
CA GLY A 26 14.40 3.66 -16.17
C GLY A 26 15.72 3.51 -15.41
N ALA A 27 15.83 2.55 -14.49
CA ALA A 27 17.09 2.26 -13.82
C ALA A 27 18.18 1.88 -14.82
N PHE A 28 17.85 1.06 -15.82
CA PHE A 28 18.83 0.67 -16.85
C PHE A 28 19.15 1.82 -17.81
N GLU A 29 18.17 2.61 -18.22
CA GLU A 29 18.41 3.83 -19.02
C GLU A 29 19.38 4.79 -18.31
N LEU A 30 19.17 5.02 -17.01
CA LEU A 30 20.02 5.89 -16.19
C LEU A 30 21.43 5.31 -16.04
N ASN A 31 21.55 4.01 -15.77
CA ASN A 31 22.84 3.34 -15.60
C ASN A 31 23.63 3.24 -16.91
N GLU A 32 22.99 2.95 -18.04
CA GLU A 32 23.62 2.91 -19.37
C GLU A 32 24.14 4.31 -19.77
N ALA A 33 23.39 5.37 -19.45
CA ALA A 33 23.85 6.75 -19.64
C ALA A 33 25.12 7.11 -18.84
N GLN A 34 25.38 6.39 -17.74
CA GLN A 34 26.61 6.51 -16.93
C GLN A 34 27.74 5.56 -17.38
N GLY A 35 27.54 4.84 -18.50
CA GLY A 35 28.52 3.92 -19.05
C GLY A 35 28.53 2.53 -18.41
N ALA A 36 27.48 2.16 -17.67
CA ALA A 36 27.31 0.78 -17.23
C ALA A 36 27.11 -0.16 -18.43
N ALA A 37 27.54 -1.42 -18.28
CA ALA A 37 27.23 -2.46 -19.25
C ALA A 37 25.72 -2.74 -19.29
N PRO A 38 25.18 -3.22 -20.42
CA PRO A 38 23.80 -3.69 -20.49
C PRO A 38 23.51 -4.76 -19.42
N PRO A 39 22.25 -4.86 -18.94
CA PRO A 39 21.87 -5.90 -17.99
C PRO A 39 22.23 -7.29 -18.51
N MET A 40 22.89 -8.08 -17.68
CA MET A 40 23.35 -9.42 -18.02
C MET A 40 22.87 -10.44 -16.98
N PRO A 41 22.67 -11.71 -17.36
CA PRO A 41 22.35 -12.75 -16.40
C PRO A 41 23.38 -12.78 -15.28
N TRP A 42 22.91 -12.99 -14.05
CA TRP A 42 23.75 -12.99 -12.87
C TRP A 42 24.94 -13.96 -13.00
N THR A 43 26.14 -13.44 -12.73
CA THR A 43 27.38 -14.22 -12.61
C THR A 43 28.25 -13.62 -11.49
N THR A 44 29.27 -14.35 -11.04
CA THR A 44 30.25 -13.83 -10.07
C THR A 44 31.10 -12.66 -10.59
N GLY A 45 31.05 -12.38 -11.90
CA GLY A 45 31.70 -11.21 -12.51
C GLY A 45 30.87 -9.93 -12.47
N CYS A 46 29.62 -10.00 -12.03
CA CYS A 46 28.75 -8.85 -11.80
C CYS A 46 29.12 -8.14 -10.49
N ASP A 47 28.94 -6.82 -10.44
CA ASP A 47 29.23 -6.00 -9.25
C ASP A 47 27.98 -5.61 -8.45
N LEU A 48 26.80 -6.01 -8.94
CA LEU A 48 25.50 -5.82 -8.29
C LEU A 48 24.57 -6.98 -8.66
N LEU A 49 23.87 -7.53 -7.68
CA LEU A 49 22.78 -8.48 -7.89
C LEU A 49 21.46 -7.73 -7.90
N ILE A 50 20.70 -7.83 -9.00
CA ILE A 50 19.36 -7.29 -9.14
C ILE A 50 18.38 -8.47 -9.16
N ALA A 51 17.39 -8.45 -8.27
CA ALA A 51 16.39 -9.51 -8.18
C ALA A 51 15.01 -8.93 -7.84
N PRO A 52 13.89 -9.56 -8.26
CA PRO A 52 12.59 -9.18 -7.76
C PRO A 52 12.52 -9.43 -6.24
N TYR A 53 11.74 -8.62 -5.53
CA TYR A 53 11.41 -8.89 -4.13
C TYR A 53 10.62 -10.20 -4.06
N PRO A 54 11.07 -11.20 -3.29
CA PRO A 54 10.55 -12.56 -3.42
C PRO A 54 9.19 -12.72 -2.76
N ALA A 55 8.33 -13.55 -3.35
CA ALA A 55 7.18 -14.09 -2.63
C ALA A 55 7.63 -14.99 -1.45
N PRO A 56 6.85 -15.04 -0.34
CA PRO A 56 7.07 -16.03 0.71
C PRO A 56 7.15 -17.47 0.16
N GLY A 57 7.96 -18.31 0.80
CA GLY A 57 8.17 -19.70 0.37
C GLY A 57 9.34 -19.86 -0.62
N LYS A 58 9.11 -20.57 -1.74
CA LYS A 58 10.19 -21.06 -2.61
C LYS A 58 11.06 -19.97 -3.24
N GLU A 59 10.48 -18.84 -3.63
CA GLU A 59 11.24 -17.72 -4.19
C GLU A 59 12.18 -17.14 -3.13
N CYS A 60 11.64 -16.88 -1.93
CA CYS A 60 12.42 -16.39 -0.80
C CYS A 60 13.55 -17.38 -0.41
N GLU A 61 13.25 -18.67 -0.31
CA GLU A 61 14.25 -19.72 -0.02
C GLU A 61 15.36 -19.77 -1.08
N SER A 62 15.00 -19.59 -2.36
CA SER A 62 15.97 -19.63 -3.46
C SER A 62 16.89 -18.42 -3.44
N LEU A 63 16.33 -17.23 -3.22
CA LEU A 63 17.11 -16.00 -3.05
C LEU A 63 18.02 -16.10 -1.82
N LEU A 64 17.52 -16.60 -0.69
CA LEU A 64 18.31 -16.77 0.54
C LEU A 64 19.55 -17.64 0.33
N ARG A 65 19.46 -18.75 -0.42
CA ARG A 65 20.64 -19.59 -0.73
C ARG A 65 21.70 -18.80 -1.48
N ILE A 66 21.31 -17.97 -2.44
CA ILE A 66 22.24 -17.14 -3.21
C ILE A 66 22.87 -16.06 -2.31
N LEU A 67 22.07 -15.43 -1.46
CA LEU A 67 22.58 -14.43 -0.51
C LEU A 67 23.58 -15.03 0.48
N ASP A 68 23.40 -16.29 0.87
CA ASP A 68 24.31 -17.01 1.78
C ASP A 68 25.66 -17.36 1.14
N ASP A 69 25.70 -17.48 -0.20
CA ASP A 69 26.92 -17.76 -0.97
C ASP A 69 27.71 -16.47 -1.35
N LEU A 70 27.08 -15.30 -1.21
CA LEU A 70 27.70 -14.00 -1.49
C LEU A 70 28.58 -13.49 -0.34
N SER A 71 29.50 -12.56 -0.63
CA SER A 71 30.18 -11.84 0.44
C SER A 71 29.16 -11.02 1.24
N ALA A 72 29.37 -10.89 2.55
CA ALA A 72 28.39 -10.27 3.44
C ALA A 72 28.05 -8.81 3.06
N ASP A 73 29.02 -8.11 2.48
CA ASP A 73 28.95 -6.73 2.01
C ASP A 73 28.52 -6.59 0.54
N PHE A 74 28.31 -7.70 -0.19
CA PHE A 74 27.95 -7.67 -1.61
C PHE A 74 26.65 -6.90 -1.82
N PRO A 75 26.59 -5.92 -2.74
CA PRO A 75 25.40 -5.11 -2.93
C PRO A 75 24.32 -5.89 -3.69
N VAL A 76 23.09 -5.80 -3.18
CA VAL A 76 21.92 -6.44 -3.78
C VAL A 76 20.77 -5.44 -3.81
N ALA A 77 20.15 -5.28 -4.99
CA ALA A 77 19.00 -4.43 -5.22
C ALA A 77 17.76 -5.29 -5.48
N LEU A 78 16.80 -5.26 -4.55
CA LEU A 78 15.49 -5.88 -4.76
C LEU A 78 14.51 -4.88 -5.35
N TYR A 79 13.88 -5.23 -6.48
CA TYR A 79 12.86 -4.40 -7.14
C TYR A 79 11.46 -5.00 -6.98
N GLU A 80 10.44 -4.15 -7.11
CA GLU A 80 9.04 -4.58 -7.05
C GLU A 80 8.57 -5.19 -8.37
N ARG A 81 7.93 -6.37 -8.30
CA ARG A 81 7.45 -7.12 -9.47
C ARG A 81 6.07 -7.75 -9.27
N ASP A 82 5.91 -8.48 -8.18
CA ASP A 82 4.63 -9.08 -7.75
C ASP A 82 4.32 -8.70 -6.30
N ILE A 83 5.37 -8.70 -5.47
CA ILE A 83 5.33 -8.29 -4.08
C ILE A 83 5.84 -6.85 -3.98
N PRO A 84 5.07 -5.95 -3.35
CA PRO A 84 5.53 -4.60 -3.10
C PRO A 84 6.77 -4.57 -2.23
N VAL A 85 7.69 -3.66 -2.54
CA VAL A 85 8.92 -3.51 -1.76
C VAL A 85 8.71 -2.39 -0.73
N TRP A 86 9.39 -2.48 0.41
CA TRP A 86 9.57 -1.34 1.31
C TRP A 86 10.89 -0.63 0.95
N PRO A 87 10.88 0.42 0.11
CA PRO A 87 12.12 0.91 -0.50
C PRO A 87 12.96 1.75 0.45
N ASN A 88 14.28 1.69 0.26
CA ASN A 88 15.22 2.69 0.78
C ASN A 88 15.84 3.55 -0.33
N LEU A 89 15.62 3.20 -1.60
CA LEU A 89 16.09 3.93 -2.76
C LEU A 89 14.95 4.11 -3.76
N LEU A 90 14.80 5.32 -4.28
CA LEU A 90 13.96 5.66 -5.42
C LEU A 90 14.84 6.19 -6.54
N LEU A 91 14.68 5.66 -7.74
CA LEU A 91 15.29 6.19 -8.95
C LEU A 91 14.20 6.85 -9.79
N LYS A 92 14.37 8.15 -10.03
CA LYS A 92 13.45 8.92 -10.85
C LYS A 92 13.82 8.75 -12.32
N SER A 93 12.86 8.32 -13.14
CA SER A 93 13.04 8.16 -14.59
C SER A 93 12.03 9.01 -15.37
N GLY A 94 12.50 9.62 -16.45
CA GLY A 94 11.68 10.51 -17.30
C GLY A 94 11.45 11.91 -16.72
N ASN A 95 11.37 12.90 -17.61
CA ASN A 95 11.11 14.31 -17.28
C ASN A 95 9.77 14.83 -17.85
N GLU A 96 8.98 13.97 -18.51
CA GLU A 96 7.79 14.36 -19.27
C GLU A 96 6.47 14.28 -18.46
N GLU A 97 5.37 14.69 -19.12
CA GLU A 97 4.04 15.03 -18.59
C GLU A 97 3.44 14.03 -17.58
N THR A 98 2.53 14.55 -16.75
CA THR A 98 1.68 13.80 -15.81
C THR A 98 0.69 12.91 -16.56
N ALA A 99 1.16 11.79 -17.12
CA ALA A 99 0.29 10.80 -17.78
C ALA A 99 -0.70 10.18 -16.78
N LEU A 100 -2.01 10.23 -17.06
CA LEU A 100 -3.03 9.58 -16.22
C LEU A 100 -3.44 8.20 -16.76
N GLU A 101 -2.89 7.78 -17.89
CA GLU A 101 -3.12 6.47 -18.51
C GLU A 101 -1.83 5.68 -18.53
N PHE A 102 -1.92 4.38 -18.27
CA PHE A 102 -0.77 3.49 -18.12
C PHE A 102 -1.04 2.17 -18.85
N GLU A 103 -0.25 1.86 -19.87
CA GLU A 103 -0.49 0.71 -20.75
C GLU A 103 -0.20 -0.62 -20.02
N SER A 104 0.79 -0.60 -19.12
CA SER A 104 1.22 -1.78 -18.36
C SER A 104 1.14 -1.58 -16.85
N ALA A 105 1.10 -2.69 -16.10
CA ALA A 105 1.17 -2.67 -14.65
C ALA A 105 2.46 -2.02 -14.12
N ALA A 106 3.58 -2.23 -14.81
CA ALA A 106 4.86 -1.60 -14.47
C ALA A 106 4.84 -0.08 -14.66
N GLU A 107 4.22 0.41 -15.73
CA GLU A 107 3.99 1.85 -15.92
C GLU A 107 3.07 2.43 -14.86
N GLY A 108 1.98 1.73 -14.52
CA GLY A 108 1.07 2.12 -13.44
C GLY A 108 1.79 2.25 -12.10
N LEU A 109 2.60 1.26 -11.74
CA LEU A 109 3.39 1.27 -10.51
C LEU A 109 4.40 2.43 -10.47
N ARG A 110 5.07 2.71 -11.61
CA ARG A 110 6.00 3.85 -11.74
C ARG A 110 5.28 5.20 -11.60
N GLY A 111 4.09 5.33 -12.17
CA GLY A 111 3.27 6.53 -12.08
C GLY A 111 2.72 6.78 -10.67
N TYR A 112 2.21 5.73 -10.03
CA TYR A 112 1.79 5.72 -8.63
C TYR A 112 2.90 6.23 -7.70
N ARG A 113 4.13 5.72 -7.84
CA ARG A 113 5.28 6.14 -7.00
C ARG A 113 5.72 7.58 -7.24
N SER A 114 5.71 8.04 -8.49
CA SER A 114 6.13 9.41 -8.80
C SER A 114 5.16 10.46 -8.25
N ALA A 115 3.88 10.11 -8.11
CA ALA A 115 2.86 10.97 -7.52
C ALA A 115 3.15 11.35 -6.05
N PHE A 116 3.57 10.39 -5.21
CA PHE A 116 3.79 10.64 -3.78
C PHE A 116 5.10 11.36 -3.44
N ARG A 117 6.10 11.30 -4.32
CA ARG A 117 7.49 11.62 -3.94
C ARG A 117 8.15 12.66 -4.84
N HIS A 118 7.58 12.94 -6.01
CA HIS A 118 8.22 13.76 -7.06
C HIS A 118 7.26 14.71 -7.79
N VAL A 119 6.18 15.16 -7.13
CA VAL A 119 5.21 16.13 -7.69
C VAL A 119 4.52 15.60 -8.97
N GLY A 120 4.34 14.27 -9.07
CA GLY A 120 3.59 13.62 -10.15
C GLY A 120 4.26 13.56 -11.52
N ARG A 121 5.54 13.95 -11.67
CA ARG A 121 6.21 13.99 -12.98
C ARG A 121 7.06 12.74 -13.25
N GLY A 122 6.98 12.22 -14.48
CA GLY A 122 7.71 11.03 -14.91
C GLY A 122 7.32 9.76 -14.13
N GLY A 123 8.26 8.84 -13.99
CA GLY A 123 8.14 7.60 -13.24
C GLY A 123 9.14 7.50 -12.10
N ALA A 124 8.85 6.65 -11.12
CA ALA A 124 9.78 6.32 -10.05
C ALA A 124 9.85 4.81 -9.82
N GLU A 125 11.07 4.29 -9.84
CA GLU A 125 11.37 2.89 -9.55
C GLU A 125 11.94 2.80 -8.15
N ALA A 126 11.42 1.88 -7.35
CA ALA A 126 11.81 1.71 -5.97
C ALA A 126 12.56 0.41 -5.77
N PHE A 127 13.61 0.52 -4.98
CA PHE A 127 14.52 -0.56 -4.67
C PHE A 127 14.71 -0.66 -3.16
N LEU A 128 14.89 -1.89 -2.70
CA LEU A 128 15.57 -2.18 -1.44
C LEU A 128 17.01 -2.55 -1.79
N LEU A 129 17.91 -1.56 -1.70
CA LEU A 129 19.34 -1.73 -1.94
C LEU A 129 20.06 -1.94 -0.60
N GLN A 130 20.58 -3.14 -0.37
CA GLN A 130 21.23 -3.50 0.89
C GLN A 130 22.35 -4.54 0.65
N PRO A 131 23.32 -4.64 1.58
CA PRO A 131 24.27 -5.75 1.59
C PRO A 131 23.57 -7.10 1.72
N ALA A 132 24.12 -8.13 1.08
CA ALA A 132 23.57 -9.49 1.06
C ALA A 132 23.23 -10.03 2.46
N ALA A 133 24.13 -9.85 3.44
CA ALA A 133 23.90 -10.32 4.81
C ALA A 133 22.69 -9.65 5.49
N ARG A 134 22.47 -8.35 5.20
CA ARG A 134 21.33 -7.61 5.77
C ARG A 134 20.01 -8.01 5.12
N LEU A 135 19.99 -8.21 3.79
CA LEU A 135 18.82 -8.77 3.11
C LEU A 135 18.48 -10.17 3.60
N ALA A 136 19.49 -11.03 3.79
CA ALA A 136 19.28 -12.38 4.29
C ALA A 136 18.71 -12.38 5.72
N HIS A 137 19.01 -11.35 6.53
CA HIS A 137 18.38 -11.16 7.82
C HIS A 137 16.91 -10.72 7.69
N LEU A 138 16.63 -9.77 6.81
CA LEU A 138 15.28 -9.27 6.54
C LEU A 138 14.35 -10.39 6.06
N LEU A 139 14.77 -11.13 5.03
CA LEU A 139 13.98 -12.17 4.37
C LEU A 139 13.73 -13.40 5.24
N ARG A 140 14.55 -13.65 6.26
CA ARG A 140 14.31 -14.72 7.25
C ARG A 140 13.21 -14.39 8.26
N GLY A 141 12.66 -13.17 8.22
CA GLY A 141 11.48 -12.79 9.00
C GLY A 141 11.62 -13.03 10.51
N LEU A 142 12.83 -12.97 11.07
CA LEU A 142 13.14 -13.50 12.40
C LEU A 142 12.32 -12.81 13.51
N TRP A 143 11.19 -13.43 13.87
CA TRP A 143 10.38 -13.34 15.09
C TRP A 143 11.16 -13.34 16.42
N ARG A 144 12.45 -13.69 16.39
CA ARG A 144 13.38 -13.68 17.53
C ARG A 144 14.36 -12.51 17.53
N ALA A 145 14.41 -11.73 16.46
CA ALA A 145 15.25 -10.57 16.41
C ALA A 145 14.58 -9.46 17.24
N GLU A 146 14.94 -9.36 18.51
CA GLU A 146 15.23 -8.03 19.07
C GLU A 146 16.41 -7.47 18.25
N PHE A 147 16.20 -7.16 16.96
CA PHE A 147 17.19 -6.44 16.19
C PHE A 147 17.27 -5.06 16.84
N ARG A 148 18.23 -4.92 17.75
CA ARG A 148 18.65 -3.66 18.31
C ARG A 148 19.75 -3.17 17.39
N PRO A 149 19.42 -2.29 16.43
CA PRO A 149 20.44 -1.72 15.57
C PRO A 149 21.62 -1.20 16.39
N ASP A 150 22.84 -1.45 15.90
CA ASP A 150 24.06 -1.02 16.59
C ASP A 150 24.05 0.51 16.73
N ARG A 151 24.62 1.01 17.83
CA ARG A 151 24.80 2.45 18.12
C ARG A 151 25.52 3.21 16.99
N SER A 152 26.26 2.51 16.14
CA SER A 152 26.96 3.04 14.96
C SER A 152 26.05 3.29 13.74
N ASP A 153 24.90 2.62 13.62
CA ASP A 153 23.97 2.83 12.49
C ASP A 153 23.24 4.18 12.61
N ALA A 154 23.09 4.92 11.50
CA ALA A 154 22.30 6.15 11.47
C ALA A 154 20.84 5.88 11.89
N LEU A 155 20.23 6.77 12.69
CA LEU A 155 18.87 6.60 13.21
C LEU A 155 17.83 6.33 12.11
N GLN A 156 17.96 7.00 10.96
CA GLN A 156 17.10 6.80 9.79
C GLN A 156 17.16 5.36 9.25
N TYR A 157 18.35 4.77 9.26
CA TYR A 157 18.59 3.41 8.81
C TYR A 157 17.97 2.39 9.77
N ARG A 158 18.03 2.67 11.07
CA ARG A 158 17.37 1.88 12.12
C ARG A 158 15.87 1.79 11.93
N HIS A 159 15.24 2.95 11.72
CA HIS A 159 13.78 3.04 11.54
C HIS A 159 13.37 2.30 10.27
N HIS A 160 14.09 2.51 9.16
CA HIS A 160 13.81 1.78 7.93
C HIS A 160 13.90 0.26 8.10
N LEU A 161 14.95 -0.26 8.74
CA LEU A 161 15.09 -1.71 8.97
C LEU A 161 13.98 -2.27 9.86
N ALA A 162 13.59 -1.54 10.91
CA ALA A 162 12.47 -1.92 11.75
C ALA A 162 11.19 -2.03 10.92
N THR A 163 10.88 -1.01 10.11
CA THR A 163 9.68 -1.03 9.27
C THR A 163 9.73 -2.09 8.16
N ALA A 164 10.90 -2.36 7.57
CA ALA A 164 11.06 -3.40 6.56
C ALA A 164 10.89 -4.82 7.16
N LEU A 165 11.45 -5.08 8.34
CA LEU A 165 11.21 -6.33 9.08
C LEU A 165 9.72 -6.48 9.43
N ASP A 166 9.12 -5.36 9.82
CA ASP A 166 7.72 -5.27 10.20
C ASP A 166 6.80 -5.61 9.04
N TYR A 167 7.12 -5.09 7.85
CA TYR A 167 6.45 -5.38 6.61
C TYR A 167 6.63 -6.85 6.19
N GLN A 168 7.84 -7.41 6.26
CA GLN A 168 8.09 -8.83 5.96
C GLN A 168 7.25 -9.76 6.84
N ARG A 169 7.16 -9.50 8.16
CA ARG A 169 6.32 -10.31 9.05
C ARG A 169 4.83 -10.20 8.73
N SER A 170 4.38 -9.05 8.22
CA SER A 170 3.00 -8.88 7.75
C SER A 170 2.76 -9.69 6.47
N LEU A 171 3.70 -9.70 5.52
CA LEU A 171 3.64 -10.55 4.33
C LEU A 171 3.60 -12.04 4.68
N ASP A 172 4.44 -12.47 5.64
CA ASP A 172 4.46 -13.86 6.11
C ASP A 172 3.10 -14.26 6.72
N ALA A 173 2.46 -13.35 7.46
CA ALA A 173 1.13 -13.56 8.04
C ALA A 173 0.01 -13.64 6.99
N MET A 174 0.17 -13.03 5.82
CA MET A 174 -0.80 -13.14 4.73
C MET A 174 -0.85 -14.54 4.10
N SER A 175 0.19 -15.37 4.28
CA SER A 175 0.29 -16.71 3.69
C SER A 175 -0.01 -16.73 2.17
N LEU A 176 0.67 -15.85 1.43
CA LEU A 176 0.54 -15.72 -0.04
C LEU A 176 0.97 -16.99 -0.79
N PRO A 177 0.47 -17.23 -2.02
CA PRO A 177 -0.53 -16.46 -2.76
C PRO A 177 -1.95 -16.90 -2.42
N GLN A 178 -2.88 -15.94 -2.36
CA GLN A 178 -4.30 -16.20 -2.26
C GLN A 178 -4.99 -15.56 -3.47
N ASP A 179 -5.33 -16.36 -4.48
CA ASP A 179 -6.35 -15.93 -5.44
C ASP A 179 -7.69 -15.96 -4.69
N GLN A 180 -8.23 -14.78 -4.42
CA GLN A 180 -9.50 -14.62 -3.70
C GLN A 180 -10.69 -14.43 -4.66
N GLY A 181 -10.44 -14.46 -5.98
CA GLY A 181 -11.44 -14.21 -7.02
C GLY A 181 -12.02 -12.79 -6.99
N LEU A 182 -13.06 -12.53 -7.77
CA LEU A 182 -13.78 -11.25 -7.71
C LEU A 182 -14.68 -11.17 -6.47
N MET A 183 -14.93 -9.96 -5.99
CA MET A 183 -15.89 -9.72 -4.92
C MET A 183 -17.32 -9.94 -5.41
N THR A 184 -18.10 -10.65 -4.61
CA THR A 184 -19.54 -10.77 -4.81
C THR A 184 -20.29 -9.73 -3.97
N PRO A 185 -21.47 -9.27 -4.43
CA PRO A 185 -22.36 -8.44 -3.64
C PRO A 185 -22.80 -9.15 -2.34
N VAL A 186 -23.08 -8.36 -1.30
CA VAL A 186 -23.62 -8.78 -0.01
C VAL A 186 -24.72 -7.79 0.40
N GLU A 187 -25.50 -8.08 1.44
CA GLU A 187 -26.63 -7.21 1.80
C GLU A 187 -26.16 -5.87 2.40
N ARG A 188 -25.20 -5.90 3.32
CA ARG A 188 -24.75 -4.72 4.07
C ARG A 188 -23.23 -4.61 4.16
N ILE A 189 -22.71 -3.44 3.84
CA ILE A 189 -21.27 -3.13 3.83
C ILE A 189 -20.99 -1.91 4.71
N ALA A 190 -20.13 -2.08 5.71
CA ALA A 190 -19.56 -0.94 6.42
C ALA A 190 -18.19 -0.59 5.81
N VAL A 191 -17.95 0.67 5.51
CA VAL A 191 -16.67 1.18 5.03
C VAL A 191 -16.07 2.01 6.16
N VAL A 192 -14.97 1.53 6.74
CA VAL A 192 -14.33 2.13 7.93
C VAL A 192 -12.95 2.61 7.55
N MET A 193 -12.81 3.92 7.36
CA MET A 193 -11.57 4.55 6.89
C MET A 193 -11.04 5.58 7.87
N PRO A 194 -9.70 5.72 8.02
CA PRO A 194 -9.15 6.72 8.92
C PRO A 194 -9.39 8.14 8.41
N HIS A 195 -9.02 8.44 7.17
CA HIS A 195 -9.13 9.78 6.58
C HIS A 195 -10.24 9.85 5.54
N PHE A 196 -10.66 11.07 5.20
CA PHE A 196 -11.83 11.30 4.36
C PHE A 196 -11.69 10.73 2.95
N ASP A 197 -10.52 10.84 2.33
CA ASP A 197 -10.25 10.45 0.93
C ASP A 197 -9.89 8.97 0.74
N ASP A 198 -9.50 8.28 1.80
CA ASP A 198 -9.15 6.85 1.78
C ASP A 198 -10.27 5.98 1.20
N ASP A 199 -11.52 6.36 1.43
CA ASP A 199 -12.69 5.62 1.00
C ASP A 199 -12.77 5.46 -0.53
N VAL A 200 -12.70 6.56 -1.27
CA VAL A 200 -12.81 6.57 -2.71
C VAL A 200 -11.51 6.11 -3.32
N ILE A 201 -10.35 6.51 -2.79
CA ILE A 201 -9.07 6.11 -3.35
C ILE A 201 -8.92 4.58 -3.28
N GLN A 202 -9.23 3.98 -2.14
CA GLN A 202 -8.99 2.54 -1.94
C GLN A 202 -10.19 1.66 -2.31
N CYS A 203 -11.43 2.18 -2.20
CA CYS A 203 -12.66 1.39 -2.35
C CYS A 203 -13.73 2.03 -3.25
N GLY A 204 -13.44 3.12 -3.98
CA GLY A 204 -14.46 3.86 -4.74
C GLY A 204 -15.24 3.01 -5.74
N ALA A 205 -14.58 2.08 -6.44
CA ALA A 205 -15.25 1.17 -7.36
C ALA A 205 -16.06 0.09 -6.62
N ALA A 206 -15.52 -0.45 -5.52
CA ALA A 206 -16.25 -1.39 -4.67
C ALA A 206 -17.52 -0.77 -4.08
N ILE A 207 -17.47 0.49 -3.64
CA ILE A 207 -18.61 1.24 -3.12
C ILE A 207 -19.63 1.46 -4.25
N ALA A 208 -19.20 1.94 -5.41
CA ALA A 208 -20.09 2.17 -6.56
C ALA A 208 -20.81 0.89 -7.02
N GLU A 209 -20.10 -0.23 -7.07
CA GLU A 209 -20.71 -1.50 -7.44
C GLU A 209 -21.68 -2.02 -6.36
N ALA A 210 -21.36 -1.80 -5.09
CA ALA A 210 -22.27 -2.15 -3.99
C ALA A 210 -23.56 -1.32 -4.03
N THR A 211 -23.48 0.01 -4.18
CA THR A 211 -24.66 0.87 -4.25
C THR A 211 -25.50 0.57 -5.48
N LYS A 212 -24.87 0.34 -6.64
CA LYS A 212 -25.55 -0.09 -7.87
C LYS A 212 -26.24 -1.45 -7.72
N ALA A 213 -25.66 -2.37 -6.96
CA ALA A 213 -26.26 -3.67 -6.65
C ALA A 213 -27.39 -3.61 -5.61
N GLY A 214 -27.65 -2.43 -5.03
CA GLY A 214 -28.68 -2.24 -4.00
C GLY A 214 -28.23 -2.67 -2.59
N CYS A 215 -26.93 -2.85 -2.37
CA CYS A 215 -26.39 -3.09 -1.03
C CYS A 215 -26.59 -1.86 -0.15
N GLU A 216 -26.88 -2.06 1.14
CA GLU A 216 -26.83 -0.96 2.09
C GLU A 216 -25.36 -0.67 2.44
N VAL A 217 -24.92 0.56 2.19
CA VAL A 217 -23.54 0.99 2.46
C VAL A 217 -23.55 2.04 3.58
N ARG A 218 -22.76 1.79 4.62
CA ARG A 218 -22.52 2.71 5.74
C ARG A 218 -21.08 3.19 5.72
N MET A 219 -20.87 4.48 5.53
CA MET A 219 -19.55 5.10 5.55
C MET A 219 -19.22 5.62 6.95
N ILE A 220 -18.05 5.26 7.48
CA ILE A 220 -17.57 5.64 8.81
C ILE A 220 -16.13 6.16 8.70
N TRP A 221 -15.94 7.45 8.94
CA TRP A 221 -14.59 8.03 9.05
C TRP A 221 -14.17 8.12 10.51
N LEU A 222 -12.95 7.69 10.81
CA LEU A 222 -12.43 7.68 12.18
C LEU A 222 -11.91 9.05 12.60
N THR A 223 -11.24 9.77 11.69
CA THR A 223 -10.60 11.05 12.00
C THR A 223 -11.30 12.23 11.33
N ASP A 224 -10.95 13.44 11.76
CA ASP A 224 -11.57 14.68 11.30
C ASP A 224 -10.83 15.40 10.16
N GLY A 225 -9.75 14.82 9.66
CA GLY A 225 -9.01 15.32 8.50
C GLY A 225 -8.34 16.69 8.69
N ARG A 226 -8.23 17.20 9.94
CA ARG A 226 -7.80 18.58 10.23
C ARG A 226 -6.38 18.92 9.74
N LYS A 227 -5.53 17.93 9.45
CA LYS A 227 -4.15 18.14 8.98
C LYS A 227 -3.97 17.96 7.46
N GLY A 228 -5.06 17.70 6.74
CA GLY A 228 -5.01 17.41 5.30
C GLY A 228 -4.80 18.61 4.37
N ILE A 229 -4.83 19.86 4.87
CA ILE A 229 -4.60 21.06 4.05
C ILE A 229 -3.59 21.95 4.75
N SER A 230 -2.37 22.01 4.22
CA SER A 230 -1.25 22.70 4.85
C SER A 230 -1.34 24.23 4.82
N SER A 231 -2.17 24.80 3.93
CA SER A 231 -2.26 26.24 3.68
C SER A 231 -3.33 26.98 4.49
N VAL A 232 -4.14 26.30 5.30
CA VAL A 232 -5.27 26.87 6.07
C VAL A 232 -5.20 26.44 7.55
N SER A 233 -6.10 26.94 8.41
CA SER A 233 -6.16 26.48 9.80
C SER A 233 -6.69 25.05 9.90
N GLU A 234 -6.41 24.36 11.01
CA GLU A 234 -6.90 22.99 11.24
C GLU A 234 -8.44 22.91 11.18
N GLU A 235 -9.14 23.91 11.73
CA GLU A 235 -10.61 23.99 11.71
C GLU A 235 -11.16 24.23 10.31
N GLU A 236 -10.51 25.11 9.53
CA GLU A 236 -10.88 25.35 8.14
C GLU A 236 -10.63 24.10 7.28
N SER A 237 -9.50 23.43 7.51
CA SER A 237 -9.14 22.18 6.85
C SER A 237 -10.19 21.08 7.07
N ALA A 238 -10.55 20.83 8.34
CA ALA A 238 -11.59 19.86 8.70
C ALA A 238 -12.94 20.21 8.05
N SER A 239 -13.34 21.49 8.06
CA SER A 239 -14.60 21.95 7.46
C SER A 239 -14.65 21.77 5.94
N ILE A 240 -13.53 22.03 5.24
CA ILE A 240 -13.41 21.81 3.80
C ILE A 240 -13.53 20.33 3.51
N ARG A 241 -12.66 19.50 4.11
CA ARG A 241 -12.60 18.07 3.79
C ARG A 241 -13.87 17.32 4.16
N HIS A 242 -14.57 17.70 5.24
CA HIS A 242 -15.88 17.14 5.56
C HIS A 242 -16.90 17.38 4.43
N LYS A 243 -16.94 18.57 3.83
CA LYS A 243 -17.86 18.86 2.71
C LYS A 243 -17.48 18.07 1.46
N GLU A 244 -16.19 17.91 1.21
CA GLU A 244 -15.67 17.09 0.11
C GLU A 244 -16.05 15.62 0.29
N ALA A 245 -15.92 15.08 1.50
CA ALA A 245 -16.30 13.70 1.84
C ALA A 245 -17.78 13.42 1.61
N VAL A 246 -18.67 14.31 2.08
CA VAL A 246 -20.11 14.21 1.83
C VAL A 246 -20.39 14.22 0.33
N ARG A 247 -19.78 15.13 -0.43
CA ARG A 247 -19.96 15.22 -1.88
C ARG A 247 -19.47 13.96 -2.61
N ALA A 248 -18.33 13.41 -2.20
CA ALA A 248 -17.80 12.18 -2.78
C ALA A 248 -18.76 11.01 -2.57
N MET A 249 -19.32 10.88 -1.36
CA MET A 249 -20.31 9.85 -1.05
C MET A 249 -21.64 10.04 -1.79
N GLU A 250 -22.09 11.29 -1.98
CA GLU A 250 -23.26 11.59 -2.82
C GLU A 250 -23.07 11.12 -4.27
N ILE A 251 -21.87 11.32 -4.85
CA ILE A 251 -21.53 10.85 -6.21
C ILE A 251 -21.61 9.31 -6.29
N LEU A 252 -21.14 8.62 -5.25
CA LEU A 252 -21.17 7.15 -5.18
C LEU A 252 -22.53 6.57 -4.72
N GLY A 253 -23.50 7.42 -4.40
CA GLY A 253 -24.84 7.01 -3.99
C GLY A 253 -24.96 6.53 -2.53
N VAL A 254 -24.02 6.92 -1.66
CA VAL A 254 -24.02 6.54 -0.23
C VAL A 254 -24.62 7.67 0.60
N THR A 255 -25.63 7.35 1.42
CA THR A 255 -26.33 8.35 2.25
C THR A 255 -26.19 8.12 3.75
N ASP A 256 -25.77 6.93 4.20
CA ASP A 256 -25.58 6.61 5.62
C ASP A 256 -24.14 6.94 6.05
N LEU A 257 -23.94 8.16 6.54
CA LEU A 257 -22.64 8.76 6.79
C LEU A 257 -22.40 9.00 8.29
N HIS A 258 -21.23 8.59 8.78
CA HIS A 258 -20.84 8.77 10.18
C HIS A 258 -19.41 9.31 10.32
N PHE A 259 -19.28 10.29 11.21
CA PHE A 259 -18.03 10.96 11.54
C PHE A 259 -17.74 10.71 13.03
N LEU A 260 -16.56 10.16 13.34
CA LEU A 260 -16.13 9.90 14.73
C LEU A 260 -15.23 10.99 15.30
N ASP A 261 -14.76 11.91 14.45
CA ASP A 261 -14.04 13.13 14.81
C ASP A 261 -12.80 12.93 15.71
N ALA A 262 -12.12 11.78 15.61
CA ALA A 262 -10.84 11.62 16.26
C ALA A 262 -9.84 12.65 15.67
N PRO A 263 -9.04 13.34 16.49
CA PRO A 263 -8.05 14.26 15.95
C PRO A 263 -7.06 13.50 15.06
N GLU A 264 -6.92 13.91 13.79
CA GLU A 264 -5.99 13.32 12.85
C GLU A 264 -4.57 13.24 13.45
N THR A 265 -3.86 12.12 13.26
CA THR A 265 -2.57 11.73 13.86
C THR A 265 -2.57 11.43 15.35
N ALA A 266 -3.72 11.51 16.03
CA ALA A 266 -3.88 11.17 17.45
C ALA A 266 -4.87 10.00 17.65
N LEU A 267 -5.16 9.24 16.60
CA LEU A 267 -5.98 8.04 16.68
C LEU A 267 -5.28 6.98 17.54
N VAL A 268 -6.03 6.38 18.46
CA VAL A 268 -5.54 5.36 19.40
C VAL A 268 -6.62 4.32 19.70
N LYS A 269 -6.20 3.08 19.89
CA LYS A 269 -7.05 1.90 20.13
C LYS A 269 -8.28 2.08 21.04
N ASN A 270 -8.17 2.82 22.15
CA ASN A 270 -9.22 2.93 23.18
C ASN A 270 -9.66 4.39 23.42
N GLY A 271 -9.67 5.22 22.37
CA GLY A 271 -10.20 6.59 22.48
C GLY A 271 -11.73 6.65 22.50
N GLU A 272 -12.26 7.87 22.62
CA GLU A 272 -13.71 8.15 22.75
C GLU A 272 -14.54 7.68 21.54
N TRP A 273 -13.89 7.55 20.37
CA TRP A 273 -14.48 7.00 19.14
C TRP A 273 -14.77 5.50 19.21
N THR A 274 -14.07 4.74 20.07
CA THR A 274 -14.13 3.26 20.06
C THR A 274 -15.52 2.72 20.44
N PRO A 275 -16.17 3.17 21.53
CA PRO A 275 -17.53 2.74 21.86
C PRO A 275 -18.54 3.17 20.79
N ARG A 276 -18.33 4.32 20.14
CA ARG A 276 -19.20 4.79 19.07
C ARG A 276 -19.08 3.91 17.83
N LEU A 277 -17.85 3.58 17.41
CA LEU A 277 -17.62 2.62 16.32
C LEU A 277 -18.26 1.27 16.62
N HIS A 278 -18.12 0.77 17.85
CA HIS A 278 -18.75 -0.48 18.28
C HIS A 278 -20.27 -0.44 18.07
N GLN A 279 -20.93 0.61 18.55
CA GLN A 279 -22.37 0.78 18.38
C GLN A 279 -22.77 0.84 16.90
N LEU A 280 -22.05 1.61 16.08
CA LEU A 280 -22.35 1.75 14.65
C LEU A 280 -22.26 0.40 13.92
N LEU A 281 -21.30 -0.45 14.28
CA LEU A 281 -21.14 -1.79 13.71
C LEU A 281 -22.20 -2.76 14.25
N ASP A 282 -22.47 -2.74 15.56
CA ASP A 282 -23.43 -3.65 16.19
C ASP A 282 -24.88 -3.36 15.76
N ASP A 283 -25.25 -2.10 15.58
CA ASP A 283 -26.57 -1.72 15.06
C ASP A 283 -26.71 -2.05 13.57
N PHE A 284 -25.63 -1.93 12.78
CA PHE A 284 -25.68 -2.16 11.33
C PHE A 284 -25.62 -3.64 10.94
N GLN A 285 -24.91 -4.46 11.72
CA GLN A 285 -24.69 -5.88 11.42
C GLN A 285 -24.18 -6.14 9.98
N PRO A 286 -23.03 -5.58 9.58
CA PRO A 286 -22.51 -5.72 8.22
C PRO A 286 -22.13 -7.17 7.89
N ASN A 287 -22.32 -7.56 6.63
CA ASN A 287 -21.76 -8.81 6.10
C ASN A 287 -20.27 -8.66 5.77
N ARG A 288 -19.86 -7.45 5.39
CA ARG A 288 -18.48 -7.09 5.05
C ARG A 288 -18.09 -5.73 5.63
N VAL A 289 -16.86 -5.63 6.13
CA VAL A 289 -16.22 -4.37 6.51
C VAL A 289 -15.05 -4.08 5.58
N HIS A 290 -15.10 -2.99 4.82
CA HIS A 290 -13.95 -2.46 4.09
C HIS A 290 -13.11 -1.58 5.01
N THR A 291 -11.80 -1.75 4.98
CA THR A 291 -10.88 -0.92 5.76
C THR A 291 -9.49 -0.90 5.14
N VAL A 292 -8.54 -0.28 5.84
CA VAL A 292 -7.14 -0.16 5.44
C VAL A 292 -6.31 -1.31 6.01
N TRP A 293 -5.29 -1.73 5.27
CA TRP A 293 -4.31 -2.73 5.66
C TRP A 293 -3.37 -2.17 6.74
N TRP A 294 -3.04 -2.96 7.75
CA TRP A 294 -2.23 -2.47 8.87
C TRP A 294 -0.76 -2.22 8.53
N ALA A 295 -0.25 -2.77 7.43
CA ALA A 295 1.11 -2.47 6.96
C ALA A 295 1.12 -1.35 5.91
N ASP A 296 0.01 -0.64 5.74
CA ASP A 296 -0.04 0.60 4.99
C ASP A 296 0.82 1.66 5.70
N ASN A 297 1.60 2.44 4.94
CA ASN A 297 2.66 3.31 5.47
C ASN A 297 2.09 4.63 6.04
N ASN A 298 1.17 4.53 6.98
CA ASN A 298 0.50 5.65 7.66
C ASN A 298 0.12 5.23 9.09
N LEU A 299 0.43 6.09 10.07
CA LEU A 299 0.18 5.82 11.49
C LEU A 299 -1.32 5.63 11.80
N ASP A 300 -2.18 6.50 11.27
CA ASP A 300 -3.61 6.40 11.51
C ASP A 300 -4.20 5.16 10.82
N HIS A 301 -3.63 4.68 9.70
CA HIS A 301 -4.08 3.43 9.07
C HIS A 301 -3.77 2.22 9.94
N PHE A 302 -2.61 2.21 10.59
CA PHE A 302 -2.29 1.19 11.57
C PHE A 302 -3.19 1.27 12.81
N GLU A 303 -3.40 2.46 13.36
CA GLU A 303 -4.27 2.64 14.54
C GLU A 303 -5.73 2.36 14.23
N ALA A 304 -6.20 2.61 13.00
CA ALA A 304 -7.54 2.23 12.54
C ALA A 304 -7.80 0.73 12.73
N ASN A 305 -6.82 -0.12 12.43
CA ASN A 305 -6.92 -1.56 12.66
C ASN A 305 -7.03 -1.91 14.15
N ARG A 306 -6.29 -1.21 15.01
CA ARG A 306 -6.35 -1.42 16.47
C ARG A 306 -7.68 -0.97 17.05
N VAL A 307 -8.18 0.18 16.61
CA VAL A 307 -9.50 0.73 16.97
C VAL A 307 -10.61 -0.20 16.49
N LEU A 308 -10.57 -0.64 15.24
CA LEU A 308 -11.53 -1.57 14.66
C LEU A 308 -11.57 -2.89 15.43
N GLN A 309 -10.40 -3.46 15.77
CA GLN A 309 -10.31 -4.65 16.63
C GLN A 309 -10.92 -4.41 18.02
N ALA A 310 -10.68 -3.25 18.64
CA ALA A 310 -11.20 -2.93 19.96
C ALA A 310 -12.73 -2.72 19.96
N ALA A 311 -13.25 -2.15 18.88
CA ALA A 311 -14.66 -1.89 18.69
C ALA A 311 -15.44 -3.12 18.19
N TRP A 312 -14.77 -4.19 17.78
CA TRP A 312 -15.40 -5.31 17.07
C TRP A 312 -16.50 -6.00 17.90
N PRO A 313 -17.77 -5.96 17.46
CA PRO A 313 -18.85 -6.65 18.14
C PRO A 313 -18.69 -8.17 18.06
N LYS A 314 -19.05 -8.86 19.15
CA LYS A 314 -19.02 -10.34 19.20
C LYS A 314 -19.98 -10.99 18.21
N SER A 315 -21.05 -10.28 17.83
CA SER A 315 -22.04 -10.68 16.83
C SER A 315 -21.44 -10.81 15.41
N LEU A 316 -20.28 -10.18 15.16
CA LEU A 316 -19.63 -10.11 13.83
C LEU A 316 -18.46 -11.07 13.67
N SER A 317 -18.42 -12.20 14.38
CA SER A 317 -17.28 -13.13 14.37
C SER A 317 -16.97 -13.72 12.98
N HIS A 318 -17.97 -13.83 12.11
CA HIS A 318 -17.83 -14.38 10.75
C HIS A 318 -17.97 -13.32 9.65
N THR A 319 -18.06 -12.04 10.02
CA THR A 319 -18.10 -10.94 9.06
C THR A 319 -16.77 -10.86 8.31
N GLU A 320 -16.83 -10.68 7.00
CA GLU A 320 -15.63 -10.56 6.16
C GLU A 320 -14.98 -9.19 6.37
N ILE A 321 -13.68 -9.14 6.57
CA ILE A 321 -12.88 -7.91 6.53
C ILE A 321 -12.18 -7.86 5.18
N ALA A 322 -12.40 -6.79 4.42
CA ALA A 322 -11.76 -6.50 3.15
C ALA A 322 -10.78 -5.33 3.34
N ALA A 323 -9.50 -5.64 3.59
CA ALA A 323 -8.47 -4.63 3.77
C ALA A 323 -7.86 -4.22 2.42
N SER A 324 -7.61 -2.92 2.23
CA SER A 324 -7.00 -2.33 1.03
C SER A 324 -5.72 -1.56 1.41
N GLY A 325 -4.83 -1.28 0.46
CA GLY A 325 -3.57 -0.57 0.73
C GLY A 325 -3.34 0.57 -0.25
N LEU A 326 -2.95 1.74 0.29
CA LEU A 326 -2.68 2.96 -0.49
C LEU A 326 -1.20 3.34 -0.50
N TRP A 327 -0.63 3.70 0.64
CA TRP A 327 0.76 4.19 0.75
C TRP A 327 1.78 3.06 0.62
N GLN A 328 1.38 1.86 1.01
CA GLN A 328 2.04 0.61 0.67
C GLN A 328 1.03 -0.30 -0.03
N PRO A 329 1.24 -0.64 -1.33
CA PRO A 329 0.31 -1.49 -2.05
C PRO A 329 0.18 -2.88 -1.43
N LEU A 330 -0.96 -3.53 -1.69
CA LEU A 330 -1.14 -4.94 -1.36
C LEU A 330 -0.38 -5.83 -2.35
N PRO A 331 0.19 -6.96 -1.90
CA PRO A 331 0.75 -8.00 -2.76
C PRO A 331 -0.33 -8.87 -3.41
N LEU A 332 -1.44 -8.27 -3.81
CA LEU A 332 -2.62 -8.94 -4.38
C LEU A 332 -3.03 -8.28 -5.70
N THR A 333 -3.91 -8.96 -6.42
CA THR A 333 -4.50 -8.51 -7.68
C THR A 333 -6.01 -8.67 -7.62
N GLY A 334 -6.70 -7.81 -8.36
CA GLY A 334 -8.13 -7.91 -8.54
C GLY A 334 -8.96 -7.86 -7.25
N GLY A 335 -10.26 -8.06 -7.41
CA GLY A 335 -11.23 -7.92 -6.33
C GLY A 335 -12.44 -7.17 -6.87
N VAL A 336 -12.21 -5.98 -7.42
CA VAL A 336 -13.17 -5.29 -8.29
C VAL A 336 -12.49 -4.90 -9.57
N GLU A 337 -12.94 -5.45 -10.70
CA GLU A 337 -12.52 -5.01 -12.04
C GLU A 337 -13.40 -3.84 -12.49
N MET A 338 -12.79 -2.85 -13.14
CA MET A 338 -13.47 -1.64 -13.63
C MET A 338 -13.48 -1.57 -15.16
N ASN A 339 -14.63 -1.24 -15.73
CA ASN A 339 -14.78 -0.71 -17.08
C ASN A 339 -14.63 0.83 -17.08
N ASP A 340 -14.71 1.42 -18.27
CA ASP A 340 -14.52 2.87 -18.47
C ASP A 340 -15.54 3.72 -17.69
N ASP A 341 -16.80 3.29 -17.59
CA ASP A 341 -17.84 4.02 -16.86
C ASP A 341 -17.57 4.01 -15.34
N GLN A 342 -17.18 2.84 -14.80
CA GLN A 342 -16.81 2.69 -13.39
C GLN A 342 -15.55 3.50 -13.06
N ARG A 343 -14.56 3.52 -13.96
CA ARG A 343 -13.37 4.36 -13.84
C ARG A 343 -13.74 5.84 -13.84
N ALA A 344 -14.63 6.29 -14.73
CA ALA A 344 -15.05 7.67 -14.82
C ALA A 344 -15.81 8.12 -13.56
N LEU A 345 -16.69 7.27 -13.02
CA LEU A 345 -17.38 7.55 -11.76
C LEU A 345 -16.41 7.65 -10.58
N LYS A 346 -15.43 6.74 -10.49
CA LYS A 346 -14.39 6.79 -9.47
C LYS A 346 -13.56 8.07 -9.58
N ASP A 347 -13.18 8.47 -10.80
CA ASP A 347 -12.48 9.75 -11.06
C ASP A 347 -13.27 10.96 -10.57
N GLU A 348 -14.57 10.99 -10.83
CA GLU A 348 -15.45 12.07 -10.40
C GLU A 348 -15.50 12.17 -8.87
N ALA A 349 -15.63 11.02 -8.19
CA ALA A 349 -15.62 10.95 -6.74
C ALA A 349 -14.26 11.37 -6.14
N ILE A 350 -13.13 10.96 -6.73
CA ILE A 350 -11.80 11.43 -6.30
C ILE A 350 -11.69 12.95 -6.47
N ARG A 351 -12.20 13.50 -7.57
CA ARG A 351 -12.21 14.95 -7.84
C ARG A 351 -13.06 15.76 -6.85
N ALA A 352 -13.97 15.13 -6.10
CA ALA A 352 -14.69 15.81 -5.04
C ALA A 352 -13.76 16.23 -3.89
N TYR A 353 -12.65 15.52 -3.67
CA TYR A 353 -11.57 15.90 -2.74
C TYR A 353 -10.61 16.93 -3.37
N ALA A 354 -11.16 18.05 -3.84
CA ALA A 354 -10.42 19.07 -4.59
C ALA A 354 -9.22 19.62 -3.82
N SER A 355 -9.36 19.81 -2.51
CA SER A 355 -8.29 20.27 -1.62
C SER A 355 -7.14 19.27 -1.51
N GLN A 356 -7.42 17.98 -1.63
CA GLN A 356 -6.44 16.92 -1.46
C GLN A 356 -5.66 16.68 -2.74
N ILE A 357 -6.32 16.84 -3.89
CA ILE A 357 -5.67 16.79 -5.22
C ILE A 357 -4.59 17.87 -5.37
N THR A 358 -4.73 19.02 -4.69
CA THR A 358 -3.68 20.05 -4.72
C THR A 358 -2.46 19.71 -3.88
N GLU A 359 -2.60 18.85 -2.86
CA GLU A 359 -1.48 18.40 -2.02
C GLU A 359 -0.76 17.19 -2.65
N VAL A 360 -1.52 16.25 -3.22
CA VAL A 360 -1.02 15.04 -3.88
C VAL A 360 -1.88 14.78 -5.13
N ASP A 361 -1.25 14.40 -6.24
CA ASP A 361 -1.97 14.00 -7.46
C ASP A 361 -2.66 12.64 -7.27
N TYR A 362 -3.73 12.61 -6.47
CA TYR A 362 -4.44 11.39 -6.09
C TYR A 362 -5.12 10.69 -7.27
N LEU A 363 -5.41 11.43 -8.35
CA LEU A 363 -5.85 10.83 -9.60
C LEU A 363 -4.73 9.97 -10.21
N ARG A 364 -3.51 10.50 -10.31
CA ARG A 364 -2.37 9.72 -10.78
C ARG A 364 -2.05 8.55 -9.85
N VAL A 365 -2.11 8.76 -8.53
CA VAL A 365 -1.93 7.69 -7.52
C VAL A 365 -2.89 6.55 -7.81
N ASP A 366 -4.20 6.83 -7.87
CA ASP A 366 -5.22 5.81 -8.03
C ASP A 366 -5.20 5.16 -9.42
N ARG A 367 -5.04 5.93 -10.50
CA ARG A 367 -4.88 5.40 -11.87
C ARG A 367 -3.71 4.42 -11.95
N GLY A 368 -2.56 4.80 -11.38
CA GLY A 368 -1.36 3.97 -11.39
C GLY A 368 -1.52 2.71 -10.54
N LEU A 369 -2.06 2.86 -9.33
CA LEU A 369 -2.28 1.75 -8.40
C LEU A 369 -3.32 0.76 -8.92
N SER A 370 -4.43 1.25 -9.47
CA SER A 370 -5.48 0.40 -10.03
C SER A 370 -5.02 -0.33 -11.30
N ARG A 371 -4.15 0.28 -12.11
CA ARG A 371 -3.50 -0.43 -13.23
C ARG A 371 -2.58 -1.54 -12.72
N TRP A 372 -1.83 -1.29 -11.65
CA TRP A 372 -0.96 -2.29 -11.02
C TRP A 372 -1.74 -3.46 -10.42
N TYR A 373 -2.87 -3.20 -9.76
CA TYR A 373 -3.75 -4.25 -9.23
C TYR A 373 -4.45 -5.07 -10.32
N ALA A 374 -4.56 -4.54 -11.54
CA ALA A 374 -5.11 -5.23 -12.69
C ALA A 374 -4.10 -6.11 -13.46
N ARG A 375 -2.88 -6.30 -12.96
CA ARG A 375 -1.80 -7.02 -13.69
C ARG A 375 -2.14 -8.45 -14.09
N ASP A 376 -3.02 -9.11 -13.32
CA ASP A 376 -3.51 -10.48 -13.59
C ASP A 376 -5.01 -10.50 -13.93
N CYS A 377 -5.60 -9.33 -14.22
CA CYS A 377 -7.03 -9.16 -14.52
C CYS A 377 -7.29 -9.06 -16.01
N SER A 378 -8.55 -9.25 -16.39
CA SER A 378 -8.99 -8.99 -17.78
C SER A 378 -9.24 -7.50 -18.04
N ALA A 379 -9.67 -6.77 -17.01
CA ALA A 379 -9.89 -5.33 -17.07
C ALA A 379 -8.59 -4.51 -17.06
N HIS A 380 -8.71 -3.26 -17.49
CA HIS A 380 -7.58 -2.33 -17.49
C HIS A 380 -7.27 -1.81 -16.09
N TRP A 381 -8.28 -1.60 -15.24
CA TRP A 381 -8.12 -1.17 -13.85
C TRP A 381 -8.82 -2.13 -12.89
N ALA A 382 -8.26 -2.29 -11.70
CA ALA A 382 -8.87 -3.04 -10.62
C ALA A 382 -8.56 -2.44 -9.24
N GLU A 383 -9.41 -2.71 -8.27
CA GLU A 383 -9.12 -2.53 -6.84
C GLU A 383 -8.76 -3.87 -6.22
N ALA A 384 -7.75 -3.87 -5.34
CA ALA A 384 -7.30 -5.06 -4.63
C ALA A 384 -7.66 -5.03 -3.15
N PHE A 385 -8.11 -6.19 -2.66
CA PHE A 385 -8.50 -6.40 -1.27
C PHE A 385 -7.92 -7.69 -0.74
N TRP A 386 -7.39 -7.64 0.49
CA TRP A 386 -7.17 -8.84 1.27
C TRP A 386 -8.41 -9.13 2.12
N ARG A 387 -9.13 -10.18 1.73
CA ARG A 387 -10.40 -10.59 2.34
C ARG A 387 -10.21 -11.81 3.21
N LEU A 388 -10.69 -11.74 4.44
CA LEU A 388 -10.72 -12.86 5.37
C LEU A 388 -11.95 -12.77 6.27
N PRO A 389 -12.46 -13.90 6.78
CA PRO A 389 -13.29 -13.89 7.99
C PRO A 389 -12.57 -13.12 9.10
N SER A 390 -13.32 -12.34 9.89
CA SER A 390 -12.71 -11.46 10.89
C SER A 390 -11.81 -12.20 11.89
N GLU A 391 -12.16 -13.43 12.27
CA GLU A 391 -11.33 -14.27 13.14
C GLU A 391 -9.93 -14.53 12.59
N ASP A 392 -9.84 -14.84 11.29
CA ASP A 392 -8.58 -15.10 10.58
C ASP A 392 -7.79 -13.81 10.38
N TYR A 393 -8.47 -12.70 10.05
CA TYR A 393 -7.84 -11.38 9.93
C TYR A 393 -7.18 -10.97 11.25
N TRP A 394 -7.89 -11.11 12.37
CA TRP A 394 -7.36 -10.77 13.70
C TRP A 394 -6.27 -11.74 14.18
N GLU A 395 -6.35 -13.00 13.78
CA GLU A 395 -5.27 -13.98 13.98
C GLU A 395 -4.00 -13.54 13.27
N ALA A 396 -4.07 -13.26 11.98
CA ALA A 396 -2.94 -12.81 11.18
C ALA A 396 -2.38 -11.47 11.67
N PHE A 397 -3.25 -10.52 12.05
CA PHE A 397 -2.83 -9.26 12.66
C PHE A 397 -1.98 -9.51 13.91
N ARG A 398 -2.38 -10.46 14.76
CA ARG A 398 -1.63 -10.83 15.96
C ARG A 398 -0.34 -11.57 15.66
N GLN A 399 -0.35 -12.49 14.69
CA GLN A 399 0.82 -13.28 14.28
C GLN A 399 1.92 -12.42 13.65
N SER A 400 1.56 -11.36 12.92
CA SER A 400 2.53 -10.37 12.43
C SER A 400 3.30 -9.69 13.59
N GLY A 401 2.74 -9.72 14.80
CA GLY A 401 3.26 -9.02 15.97
C GLY A 401 2.81 -7.55 16.02
N ALA A 402 1.99 -7.08 15.08
CA ALA A 402 1.47 -5.72 15.03
C ALA A 402 0.90 -5.20 16.37
N PRO A 403 0.10 -5.96 17.15
CA PRO A 403 -0.43 -5.46 18.42
C PRO A 403 0.63 -5.08 19.48
N LYS A 404 1.87 -5.56 19.33
CA LYS A 404 2.99 -5.29 20.24
C LYS A 404 3.91 -4.18 19.75
N ARG A 405 3.68 -3.67 18.52
CA ARG A 405 4.52 -2.67 17.90
C ARG A 405 4.07 -1.28 18.30
N TRP A 406 5.05 -0.43 18.54
CA TRP A 406 4.89 1.01 18.53
C TRP A 406 5.52 1.47 17.22
N PHE A 407 4.75 2.17 16.38
CA PHE A 407 5.39 3.01 15.37
C PHE A 407 6.28 4.01 16.14
N LEU A 408 7.56 4.06 15.76
CA LEU A 408 8.63 4.82 16.42
C LEU A 408 8.50 6.33 16.23
#